data_AF-A0A919G577-F1
#
_entry.id   AF-A0A919G577-F1
#
_cell.length_a   1.000
_cell.length_b   1.000
_cell.length_c   1.000
_cell.angle_alpha   90.00
_cell.angle_beta   90.00
_cell.angle_gamma   90.00
#
_symmetry.space_group_name_H-M   'P 1'
#
loop_
_entity.id
_entity.type
_entity.pdbx_description
1 polymer ?
#
loop_
_entity_poly.entity_id
_entity_poly.type
_entity_poly.pdbx_seq_one_letter_code
_entity_poly.pdbx_strand_id
1 'polypeptide(L)'
;MSLEEAEWVWRELSTEAMRPGAKPETARLAVITGLVRATGARYGDLLRVRVEDIDLGPARARAAEGTVLVRHGKHRTPRRHLLPADLVVLLKHWMVVREELAAELEGSVPRALLLTVHHTHDNGTTVASGLPITRQGLVLSWRRFVHRTNARYGALRPPLPTRFEQVRRAWVEASLSE
;
A
#
# COMPACT_ATOMS: atom_id res chain seq x y z
N MET A 1 2.92 20.04 -1.65
CA MET A 1 1.81 19.18 -2.08
C MET A 1 0.63 19.53 -1.20
N SER A 2 -0.53 19.81 -1.82
CA SER A 2 -1.77 20.09 -1.08
C SER A 2 -2.50 18.79 -0.70
N LEU A 3 -3.46 18.89 0.23
CA LEU A 3 -4.36 17.77 0.55
C LEU A 3 -5.14 17.31 -0.68
N GLU A 4 -5.62 18.26 -1.50
CA GLU A 4 -6.37 17.94 -2.73
C GLU A 4 -5.54 17.09 -3.71
N GLU A 5 -4.25 17.42 -3.87
CA GLU A 5 -3.34 16.64 -4.70
C GLU A 5 -3.12 15.23 -4.13
N ALA A 6 -2.99 15.09 -2.82
CA ALA A 6 -2.84 13.80 -2.14
C ALA A 6 -4.12 12.95 -2.26
N GLU A 7 -5.30 13.54 -2.09
CA GLU A 7 -6.58 12.86 -2.28
C GLU A 7 -6.79 12.42 -3.73
N TRP A 8 -6.36 13.22 -4.70
CA TRP A 8 -6.35 12.79 -6.10
C TRP A 8 -5.45 11.57 -6.31
N VAL A 9 -4.25 11.53 -5.70
CA VAL A 9 -3.35 10.37 -5.79
C VAL A 9 -4.05 9.12 -5.28
N TRP A 10 -4.77 9.22 -4.15
CA TRP A 10 -5.55 8.11 -3.61
C TRP A 10 -6.62 7.65 -4.60
N ARG A 11 -7.46 8.55 -5.11
CA ARG A 11 -8.55 8.23 -6.05
C ARG A 11 -8.04 7.57 -7.33
N GLU A 12 -6.97 8.09 -7.91
CA GLU A 12 -6.37 7.53 -9.11
C GLU A 12 -5.83 6.11 -8.84
N LEU A 13 -5.05 5.93 -7.78
CA LEU A 13 -4.46 4.62 -7.44
C LEU A 13 -5.51 3.58 -7.06
N SER A 14 -6.49 3.93 -6.24
CA SER A 14 -7.54 3.00 -5.81
C SER A 14 -8.41 2.57 -7.00
N THR A 15 -8.71 3.51 -7.91
CA THR A 15 -9.44 3.20 -9.15
C THR A 15 -8.62 2.28 -10.06
N GLU A 16 -7.37 2.61 -10.35
CA GLU A 16 -6.49 1.82 -11.21
C GLU A 16 -6.25 0.40 -10.65
N ALA A 17 -6.16 0.27 -9.32
CA ALA A 17 -5.98 -1.02 -8.65
C ALA A 17 -7.19 -1.96 -8.76
N MET A 18 -8.40 -1.41 -8.88
CA MET A 18 -9.64 -2.20 -8.94
C MET A 18 -10.11 -2.47 -10.37
N ARG A 19 -9.40 -1.99 -11.40
CA ARG A 19 -9.77 -2.28 -12.79
C ARG A 19 -9.54 -3.76 -13.14
N PRO A 20 -10.39 -4.36 -14.00
CA PRO A 20 -10.10 -5.68 -14.56
C PRO A 20 -8.72 -5.71 -15.20
N GLY A 21 -7.92 -6.72 -14.86
CA GLY A 21 -6.54 -6.85 -15.36
C GLY A 21 -5.52 -5.89 -14.73
N ALA A 22 -5.87 -5.21 -13.64
CA ALA A 22 -4.91 -4.42 -12.88
C ALA A 22 -3.74 -5.29 -12.41
N LYS A 23 -2.52 -4.77 -12.57
CA LYS A 23 -1.32 -5.52 -12.20
C LYS A 23 -1.17 -5.60 -10.67
N PRO A 24 -0.65 -6.71 -10.11
CA PRO A 24 -0.41 -6.85 -8.68
C PRO A 24 0.42 -5.72 -8.05
N GLU A 25 1.39 -5.14 -8.78
CA GLU A 25 2.16 -4.00 -8.27
C GLU A 25 1.31 -2.74 -8.04
N THR A 26 0.24 -2.55 -8.82
CA THR A 26 -0.70 -1.42 -8.68
C THR A 26 -1.58 -1.64 -7.45
N ALA A 27 -2.15 -2.84 -7.30
CA ALA A 27 -2.94 -3.20 -6.12
C ALA A 27 -2.13 -3.04 -4.82
N ARG A 28 -0.89 -3.56 -4.79
CA ARG A 28 0.01 -3.38 -3.64
C ARG A 28 0.27 -1.91 -3.34
N LEU A 29 0.57 -1.09 -4.35
CA LEU A 29 0.86 0.33 -4.16
C LEU A 29 -0.37 1.09 -3.66
N ALA A 30 -1.56 0.75 -4.14
CA ALA A 30 -2.80 1.31 -3.64
C ALA A 30 -3.00 0.94 -2.17
N VAL A 31 -2.80 -0.32 -1.76
CA VAL A 31 -2.88 -0.74 -0.35
C VAL A 31 -1.92 0.06 0.54
N ILE A 32 -0.66 0.21 0.12
CA ILE A 32 0.33 1.02 0.84
C ILE A 32 -0.18 2.46 1.00
N THR A 33 -0.70 3.03 -0.09
CA THR A 33 -1.16 4.41 -0.14
C THR A 33 -2.37 4.63 0.78
N GLY A 34 -3.37 3.73 0.71
CA GLY A 34 -4.55 3.77 1.55
C GLY A 34 -4.23 3.57 3.03
N LEU A 35 -3.35 2.62 3.37
CA LEU A 35 -2.90 2.44 4.76
C LEU A 35 -2.17 3.66 5.29
N VAL A 36 -1.30 4.30 4.49
CA VAL A 36 -0.66 5.55 4.93
C VAL A 36 -1.68 6.67 5.11
N ARG A 37 -2.64 6.80 4.19
CA ARG A 37 -3.73 7.78 4.31
C ARG A 37 -4.54 7.58 5.59
N ALA A 38 -4.92 6.33 5.90
CA ALA A 38 -5.75 6.01 7.06
C ALA A 38 -5.01 6.09 8.40
N THR A 39 -3.68 5.89 8.42
CA THR A 39 -2.93 5.70 9.68
C THR A 39 -1.81 6.71 9.92
N GLY A 40 -1.44 7.51 8.91
CA GLY A 40 -0.27 8.38 8.92
C GLY A 40 1.07 7.64 8.99
N ALA A 41 1.08 6.31 8.91
CA ALA A 41 2.26 5.46 9.11
C ALA A 41 3.35 5.69 8.07
N ARG A 42 4.61 5.49 8.46
CA ARG A 42 5.73 5.50 7.51
C ARG A 42 5.86 4.12 6.86
N TYR A 43 6.55 4.06 5.72
CA TYR A 43 6.87 2.78 5.07
C TYR A 43 7.52 1.76 6.00
N GLY A 44 8.45 2.19 6.85
CA GLY A 44 9.08 1.29 7.83
C GLY A 44 8.09 0.65 8.81
N ASP A 45 7.01 1.36 9.14
CA ASP A 45 5.97 0.87 10.04
C ASP A 45 5.05 -0.12 9.31
N LEU A 46 4.66 0.20 8.06
CA LEU A 46 3.84 -0.70 7.22
C LEU A 46 4.53 -2.02 6.87
N LEU A 47 5.86 -2.04 6.73
CA LEU A 47 6.63 -3.27 6.49
C LEU A 47 6.51 -4.29 7.64
N ARG A 48 6.03 -3.87 8.81
CA ARG A 48 5.85 -4.74 9.97
C ARG A 48 4.41 -5.22 10.14
N VAL A 49 3.49 -4.71 9.33
CA VAL A 49 2.10 -5.13 9.36
C VAL A 49 2.00 -6.54 8.81
N ARG A 50 1.37 -7.40 9.58
CA ARG A 50 1.09 -8.79 9.23
C ARG A 50 -0.38 -8.97 8.93
N VAL A 51 -0.74 -10.09 8.31
CA VAL A 51 -2.15 -10.40 8.01
C VAL A 51 -2.98 -10.44 9.29
N GLU A 52 -2.45 -11.01 10.38
CA GLU A 52 -3.12 -11.06 11.67
C GLU A 52 -3.29 -9.69 12.38
N ASP A 53 -2.60 -8.65 11.91
CA ASP A 53 -2.76 -7.30 12.43
C ASP A 53 -3.99 -6.59 11.83
N ILE A 54 -4.71 -7.22 10.87
CA ILE A 54 -5.83 -6.64 10.14
C ILE A 54 -7.13 -7.39 10.46
N ASP A 55 -8.17 -6.63 10.77
CA ASP A 55 -9.55 -7.09 10.81
C ASP A 55 -10.36 -6.39 9.71
N LEU A 56 -10.83 -7.15 8.72
CA LEU A 56 -11.63 -6.65 7.59
C LEU A 56 -13.13 -6.94 7.77
N GLY A 57 -13.54 -7.38 8.96
CA GLY A 57 -14.88 -7.89 9.23
C GLY A 57 -15.18 -9.17 8.45
N PRO A 58 -16.45 -9.61 8.44
CA PRO A 58 -16.87 -10.83 7.74
C PRO A 58 -16.49 -10.78 6.25
N ALA A 59 -16.07 -11.93 5.69
CA ALA A 59 -15.66 -12.02 4.28
C ALA A 59 -16.71 -11.43 3.31
N ARG A 60 -18.00 -11.68 3.59
CA ARG A 60 -19.14 -11.21 2.78
C ARG A 60 -19.54 -9.75 3.00
N ALA A 61 -19.01 -9.07 4.02
CA ALA A 61 -19.32 -7.67 4.26
C ALA A 61 -18.73 -6.80 3.15
N ARG A 62 -19.58 -6.18 2.31
CA ARG A 62 -19.13 -5.35 1.19
C ARG A 62 -18.76 -3.92 1.59
N ALA A 63 -19.22 -3.46 2.75
CA ALA A 63 -18.88 -2.16 3.33
C ALA A 63 -18.97 -2.25 4.85
N ALA A 64 -17.82 -2.16 5.52
CA ALA A 64 -17.72 -2.03 6.97
C ALA A 64 -16.42 -1.29 7.28
N GLU A 65 -16.37 -0.59 8.40
CA GLU A 65 -15.11 -0.07 8.92
C GLU A 65 -14.27 -1.26 9.42
N GLY A 66 -13.05 -1.39 8.88
CA GLY A 66 -12.09 -2.40 9.32
C GLY A 66 -11.16 -1.82 10.38
N THR A 67 -10.23 -2.63 10.88
CA THR A 67 -9.16 -2.13 11.74
C THR A 67 -7.80 -2.67 11.34
N VAL A 68 -6.74 -1.91 11.64
CA VAL A 68 -5.35 -2.37 11.52
C VAL A 68 -4.55 -1.98 12.76
N LEU A 69 -3.72 -2.90 13.24
CA LEU A 69 -2.71 -2.64 14.25
C LEU A 69 -1.39 -2.24 13.59
N VAL A 70 -0.95 -1.00 13.81
CA VAL A 70 0.34 -0.49 13.31
C VAL A 70 1.29 -0.21 14.46
N ARG A 71 2.54 -0.62 14.31
CA ARG A 71 3.62 -0.40 15.29
C ARG A 71 4.48 0.78 14.82
N HIS A 72 4.23 1.95 15.39
CA HIS A 72 4.77 3.24 14.92
C HIS A 72 6.17 3.53 15.46
N GLY A 73 7.03 4.03 14.56
CA GLY A 73 8.31 4.65 14.92
C GLY A 73 9.36 3.67 15.45
N LYS A 74 10.44 4.23 16.00
CA LYS A 74 11.58 3.46 16.51
C LYS A 74 11.19 2.54 17.66
N HIS A 75 10.32 3.02 18.55
CA HIS A 75 9.88 2.30 19.75
C HIS A 75 8.74 1.30 19.47
N ARG A 76 8.25 1.22 18.23
CA ARG A 76 7.22 0.26 17.79
C ARG A 76 5.93 0.39 18.60
N THR A 77 5.55 1.61 18.96
CA THR A 77 4.35 1.87 19.76
C THR A 77 3.11 1.35 19.02
N PRO A 78 2.39 0.36 19.57
CA PRO A 78 1.22 -0.21 18.91
C PRO A 78 0.06 0.78 18.95
N ARG A 79 -0.59 1.00 17.81
CA ARG A 79 -1.82 1.79 17.70
C ARG A 79 -2.77 1.10 16.73
N ARG A 80 -4.02 0.92 17.15
CA ARG A 80 -5.10 0.45 16.29
C ARG A 80 -5.72 1.64 15.56
N HIS A 81 -5.98 1.48 14.27
CA HIS A 81 -6.59 2.48 13.40
C HIS A 81 -7.84 1.89 12.76
N LEU A 82 -8.87 2.73 12.58
CA LEU A 82 -10.02 2.39 11.76
C LEU A 82 -9.64 2.47 10.28
N LEU A 83 -10.21 1.59 9.48
CA LEU A 83 -10.02 1.54 8.04
C LEU A 83 -11.33 1.95 7.35
N PRO A 84 -11.32 2.97 6.47
CA PRO A 84 -12.50 3.33 5.72
C PRO A 84 -12.92 2.19 4.76
N ALA A 85 -14.20 2.14 4.44
CA ALA A 85 -14.79 1.03 3.68
C ALA A 85 -14.14 0.81 2.29
N ASP A 86 -13.74 1.89 1.61
CA ASP A 86 -13.04 1.83 0.32
C ASP A 86 -11.70 1.10 0.43
N LEU A 87 -10.94 1.35 1.50
CA LEU A 87 -9.70 0.65 1.81
C LEU A 87 -9.94 -0.80 2.22
N VAL A 88 -11.03 -1.10 2.94
CA VAL A 88 -11.39 -2.48 3.28
C VAL A 88 -11.65 -3.32 2.03
N VAL A 89 -12.39 -2.79 1.06
CA VAL A 89 -12.64 -3.44 -0.23
C VAL A 89 -11.31 -3.72 -0.96
N LEU A 90 -10.42 -2.72 -1.02
CA LEU A 90 -9.11 -2.86 -1.64
C LEU A 90 -8.24 -3.89 -0.92
N LEU A 91 -8.24 -3.92 0.42
CA LEU A 91 -7.50 -4.90 1.20
C LEU A 91 -8.02 -6.31 0.99
N LYS A 92 -9.33 -6.51 0.89
CA LYS A 92 -9.91 -7.82 0.55
C LYS A 92 -9.44 -8.29 -0.83
N HIS A 93 -9.46 -7.40 -1.83
CA HIS A 93 -8.90 -7.70 -3.15
C HIS A 93 -7.41 -8.07 -3.07
N TRP A 94 -6.63 -7.30 -2.32
CA TRP A 94 -5.21 -7.59 -2.12
C TRP A 94 -4.96 -8.92 -1.42
N MET A 95 -5.78 -9.35 -0.45
CA MET A 95 -5.61 -10.66 0.19
C MET A 95 -5.72 -11.82 -0.81
N VAL A 96 -6.62 -11.72 -1.80
CA VAL A 96 -6.72 -12.71 -2.88
C VAL A 96 -5.46 -12.71 -3.74
N VAL A 97 -5.03 -11.55 -4.23
CA VAL A 97 -3.79 -11.41 -5.02
C VAL A 97 -2.57 -11.92 -4.24
N ARG A 98 -2.54 -11.69 -2.92
CA ARG A 98 -1.48 -12.11 -2.03
C ARG A 98 -1.43 -13.63 -1.87
N GLU A 99 -2.59 -14.28 -1.78
CA GLU A 99 -2.69 -15.75 -1.76
C GLU A 99 -2.16 -16.35 -3.06
N GLU A 100 -2.54 -15.78 -4.22
CA GLU A 100 -2.02 -16.20 -5.53
C GLU A 100 -0.49 -16.06 -5.61
N LEU A 101 0.06 -14.92 -5.17
CA LEU A 101 1.51 -14.69 -5.14
C LEU A 101 2.27 -15.67 -4.24
N ALA A 102 1.63 -16.16 -3.18
CA ALA A 102 2.23 -17.09 -2.23
C ALA A 102 2.02 -18.56 -2.61
N ALA A 103 1.13 -18.86 -3.57
CA ALA A 103 0.73 -20.22 -3.91
C ALA A 103 1.90 -21.09 -4.43
N GLU A 104 2.87 -20.48 -5.11
CA GLU A 104 4.04 -21.18 -5.67
C GLU A 104 5.26 -21.19 -4.73
N LEU A 105 5.13 -20.64 -3.52
CA LEU A 105 6.22 -20.66 -2.55
C LEU A 105 6.26 -22.00 -1.82
N GLU A 106 7.43 -22.65 -1.84
CA GLU A 106 7.69 -23.77 -0.96
C GLU A 106 7.76 -23.31 0.50
N GLY A 107 7.12 -24.07 1.41
CA GLY A 107 7.13 -23.82 2.84
C GLY A 107 5.90 -23.07 3.35
N SER A 108 6.08 -22.28 4.42
CA SER A 108 4.96 -21.57 5.05
C SER A 108 4.58 -20.32 4.27
N VAL A 109 3.27 -20.11 4.07
CA VAL A 109 2.73 -18.85 3.55
C VAL A 109 3.29 -17.68 4.39
N PRO A 110 3.91 -16.67 3.77
CA PRO A 110 4.44 -15.52 4.48
C PRO A 110 3.37 -14.90 5.39
N ARG A 111 3.75 -14.27 6.50
CA ARG A 111 2.79 -13.54 7.36
C ARG A 111 2.73 -12.05 7.06
N ALA A 112 3.75 -11.52 6.38
CA ALA A 112 3.81 -10.12 6.00
C ALA A 112 2.61 -9.77 5.11
N LEU A 113 2.02 -8.59 5.33
CA LEU A 113 0.94 -8.08 4.49
C LEU A 113 1.44 -7.78 3.06
N LEU A 114 2.60 -7.15 2.95
CA LEU A 114 3.14 -6.62 1.71
C LEU A 114 4.21 -7.56 1.16
N LEU A 115 3.96 -8.10 -0.02
CA LEU A 115 4.83 -9.07 -0.69
C LEU A 115 5.47 -8.48 -1.96
N THR A 116 6.56 -9.06 -2.42
CA THR A 116 7.12 -8.86 -3.77
C THR A 116 6.14 -9.43 -4.80
N VAL A 117 6.08 -8.79 -5.97
CA VAL A 117 5.11 -9.14 -7.05
C VAL A 117 5.80 -9.58 -8.33
N HIS A 118 7.12 -9.46 -8.35
CA HIS A 118 7.98 -9.94 -9.43
C HIS A 118 9.14 -10.66 -8.78
N HIS A 119 9.71 -11.61 -9.51
CA HIS A 119 11.04 -12.11 -9.18
C HIS A 119 12.03 -10.94 -9.16
N THR A 120 12.96 -10.98 -8.22
CA THR A 120 14.03 -9.99 -8.09
C THR A 120 15.37 -10.65 -8.17
N HIS A 121 16.40 -9.95 -8.63
CA HIS A 121 17.76 -10.46 -8.57
C HIS A 121 18.47 -9.84 -7.36
N ASP A 122 19.01 -10.70 -6.49
CA ASP A 122 19.86 -10.31 -5.38
C ASP A 122 21.20 -11.03 -5.52
N ASN A 123 22.29 -10.27 -5.70
CA ASN A 123 23.65 -10.78 -5.91
C ASN A 123 23.75 -11.93 -6.93
N GLY A 124 23.05 -11.80 -8.07
CA GLY A 124 23.03 -12.81 -9.13
C GLY A 124 22.07 -13.99 -8.91
N THR A 125 21.39 -14.05 -7.76
CA THR A 125 20.39 -15.07 -7.45
C THR A 125 18.99 -14.54 -7.74
N THR A 126 18.18 -15.32 -8.47
CA THR A 126 16.76 -15.02 -8.64
C THR A 126 16.01 -15.35 -7.35
N VAL A 127 15.43 -14.33 -6.75
CA VAL A 127 14.57 -14.40 -5.56
C VAL A 127 13.12 -14.40 -6.03
N ALA A 128 12.33 -15.35 -5.53
CA ALA A 128 10.93 -15.53 -5.90
C ALA A 128 10.06 -14.29 -5.57
N SER A 129 9.01 -14.08 -6.37
CA SER A 129 7.87 -13.24 -5.97
C SER A 129 7.13 -13.87 -4.79
N GLY A 130 6.28 -13.10 -4.11
CA GLY A 130 5.52 -13.57 -2.95
C GLY A 130 6.28 -13.46 -1.63
N LEU A 131 7.57 -13.13 -1.62
CA LEU A 131 8.33 -12.92 -0.38
C LEU A 131 8.05 -11.52 0.22
N PRO A 132 8.29 -11.29 1.53
CA PRO A 132 8.09 -9.97 2.13
C PRO A 132 8.86 -8.87 1.39
N ILE A 133 8.18 -7.77 1.05
CA ILE A 133 8.81 -6.66 0.33
C ILE A 133 9.80 -5.89 1.21
N THR A 134 10.85 -5.35 0.60
CA THR A 134 11.83 -4.49 1.28
C THR A 134 11.42 -3.01 1.23
N ARG A 135 12.05 -2.18 2.08
CA ARG A 135 11.89 -0.72 2.02
C ARG A 135 12.24 -0.13 0.66
N GLN A 136 13.29 -0.64 0.02
CA GLN A 136 13.69 -0.19 -1.32
C GLN A 136 12.63 -0.54 -2.36
N GLY A 137 12.03 -1.74 -2.28
CA GLY A 137 10.91 -2.14 -3.14
C GLY A 137 9.72 -1.18 -3.06
N LEU A 138 9.38 -0.68 -1.87
CA LEU A 138 8.33 0.32 -1.69
C LEU A 138 8.69 1.65 -2.37
N VAL A 139 9.92 2.15 -2.15
CA VAL A 139 10.40 3.40 -2.74
C VAL A 139 10.41 3.33 -4.27
N LEU A 140 10.88 2.22 -4.83
CA LEU A 140 10.90 2.02 -6.29
C LEU A 140 9.49 1.89 -6.86
N SER A 141 8.57 1.23 -6.16
CA SER A 141 7.17 1.13 -6.58
C SER A 141 6.54 2.52 -6.70
N TRP A 142 6.74 3.38 -5.71
CA TRP A 142 6.26 4.77 -5.76
C TRP A 142 6.89 5.57 -6.91
N ARG A 143 8.22 5.50 -7.07
CA ARG A 143 8.90 6.23 -8.15
C ARG A 143 8.38 5.83 -9.54
N ARG A 144 8.20 4.53 -9.78
CA ARG A 144 7.65 4.03 -11.05
C ARG A 144 6.24 4.56 -11.30
N PHE A 145 5.38 4.58 -10.28
CA PHE A 145 4.06 5.21 -10.38
C PHE A 145 4.18 6.69 -10.74
N VAL A 146 4.96 7.47 -9.99
CA VAL A 146 5.17 8.90 -10.24
C VAL A 146 5.63 9.16 -11.67
N HIS A 147 6.62 8.42 -12.17
CA HIS A 147 7.11 8.61 -13.54
C HIS A 147 6.02 8.33 -14.59
N ARG A 148 5.27 7.22 -14.45
CA ARG A 148 4.17 6.91 -15.37
C ARG A 148 3.05 7.94 -15.30
N THR A 149 2.66 8.34 -14.10
CA THR A 149 1.58 9.30 -13.88
C THR A 149 1.95 10.68 -14.39
N ASN A 150 3.17 11.16 -14.12
CA ASN A 150 3.64 12.44 -14.63
C ASN A 150 3.78 12.44 -16.16
N ALA A 151 4.15 11.31 -16.78
CA ALA A 151 4.16 11.19 -18.23
C ALA A 151 2.73 11.24 -18.82
N ARG A 152 1.75 10.61 -18.16
CA ARG A 152 0.35 10.57 -18.60
C ARG A 152 -0.36 11.91 -18.46
N TYR A 153 -0.09 12.64 -17.38
CA TYR A 153 -0.77 13.90 -17.03
C TYR A 153 0.12 15.14 -17.17
N GLY A 154 1.30 15.00 -17.78
CA GLY A 154 2.20 16.11 -18.05
C GLY A 154 1.47 17.19 -18.86
N ALA A 155 1.47 18.43 -18.37
CA ALA A 155 0.69 19.59 -18.85
C ALA A 155 -0.75 19.73 -18.31
N LEU A 156 -1.34 18.72 -17.68
CA LEU A 156 -2.66 18.85 -17.04
C LEU A 156 -2.57 19.17 -15.55
N ARG A 157 -1.50 18.73 -14.88
CA ARG A 157 -1.34 18.88 -13.42
C ARG A 157 0.13 19.08 -13.04
N PRO A 158 0.41 19.69 -11.87
CA PRO A 158 1.75 19.71 -11.32
C PRO A 158 2.34 18.30 -11.18
N PRO A 159 3.65 18.13 -11.37
CA PRO A 159 4.28 16.81 -11.28
C PRO A 159 4.19 16.26 -9.85
N LEU A 160 3.84 14.99 -9.74
CA LEU A 160 3.88 14.28 -8.47
C LEU A 160 5.32 14.20 -7.94
N PRO A 161 5.49 14.24 -6.60
CA PRO A 161 6.79 14.17 -5.98
C PRO A 161 7.33 12.75 -5.93
N THR A 162 8.63 12.61 -6.19
CA THR A 162 9.32 11.31 -6.13
C THR A 162 9.50 10.77 -4.70
N ARG A 163 9.26 11.59 -3.67
CA ARG A 163 9.28 11.19 -2.26
C ARG A 163 7.86 11.06 -1.74
N PHE A 164 7.40 9.83 -1.53
CA PHE A 164 6.06 9.56 -0.99
C PHE A 164 5.79 10.22 0.37
N GLU A 165 6.85 10.49 1.15
CA GLU A 165 6.77 11.24 2.40
C GLU A 165 6.06 12.60 2.25
N GLN A 166 6.16 13.24 1.08
CA GLN A 166 5.45 14.50 0.83
C GLN A 166 3.93 14.31 0.71
N VAL A 167 3.48 13.18 0.16
CA VAL A 167 2.06 12.79 0.13
C VAL A 167 1.55 12.48 1.54
N ARG A 168 2.34 11.69 2.29
CA ARG A 168 2.02 11.36 3.68
C ARG A 168 1.81 12.59 4.55
N ARG A 169 2.70 13.58 4.43
CA ARG A 169 2.63 14.82 5.22
C ARG A 169 1.36 15.60 4.95
N ALA A 170 0.92 15.70 3.70
CA ALA A 170 -0.33 16.37 3.36
C ALA A 170 -1.55 15.78 4.10
N TRP A 171 -1.62 14.44 4.23
CA TRP A 171 -2.69 13.80 5.01
C TRP A 171 -2.54 13.99 6.52
N VAL A 172 -1.32 13.87 7.05
CA VAL A 172 -1.08 14.00 8.49
C VAL A 172 -1.29 15.43 8.99
N GLU A 173 -0.88 16.42 8.21
CA GLU A 173 -1.09 17.84 8.54
C GLU A 173 -2.59 18.19 8.54
N ALA A 174 -3.35 17.65 7.57
CA ALA A 174 -4.79 17.80 7.52
C ALA A 174 -5.49 17.19 8.75
N SER A 175 -5.12 15.96 9.16
CA SER A 175 -5.73 15.29 10.31
C SER A 175 -5.39 15.91 11.68
N LEU A 176 -4.43 16.84 11.73
CA LEU A 176 -4.09 17.60 12.93
C LEU A 176 -4.84 18.94 13.00
N SER A 177 -5.49 19.33 11.90
CA SER A 177 -6.21 20.59 11.77
C SER A 177 -7.74 20.42 11.95
N GLU A 178 -8.21 19.18 12.07
CA GLU A 178 -9.58 18.77 12.44
C GLU A 178 -9.68 18.48 13.94
#